data_AF-A0A7S4RUL9-F1
#
_entry.id   AF-A0A7S4RUL9-F1
#
_cell.length_a   1.000
_cell.length_b   1.000
_cell.length_c   1.000
_cell.angle_alpha   90.00
_cell.angle_beta   90.00
_cell.angle_gamma   90.00
#
_symmetry.space_group_name_H-M   'P 1'
#
loop_
_entity.id
_entity.type
_entity.pdbx_description
1 polymer ?
#
loop_
_entity_poly.entity_id
_entity_poly.type
_entity_poly.pdbx_seq_one_letter_code
_entity_poly.pdbx_strand_id
1 'polypeptide(L)'
;VASAASGSAVGRRQAHNQRAALQHLTRLSGAFSARARAAACGCRAALPNAYAWLGEPVAAWSVTGGEELGDGSLPADALRRFMLKRRRCDYFNTQNHLVSMISRLSSDLAGISEKEERNACLAATLGVVNRWLLDRRIFMTCMNEGNLNLLGLHIPLIWRNDCRHQILRVHVDQCKIFASATRAPFLLAFETADLDEGGMKSHEAAEALAHCLVAELAVAAAEAAFEAE
;
A
#
# COMPACT_ATOMS: atom_id res chain seq x y z
N VAL A 1 -19.86 -37.65 -12.13
CA VAL A 1 -18.84 -37.75 -11.06
C VAL A 1 -17.44 -37.25 -11.48
N ALA A 2 -17.15 -37.00 -12.77
CA ALA A 2 -15.81 -36.53 -13.22
C ALA A 2 -15.54 -35.00 -13.14
N SER A 3 -16.50 -34.17 -12.72
CA SER A 3 -16.35 -32.70 -12.69
C SER A 3 -15.61 -32.18 -11.44
N ALA A 4 -15.72 -32.87 -10.30
CA ALA A 4 -15.19 -32.39 -9.01
C ALA A 4 -13.66 -32.51 -8.84
N ALA A 5 -13.00 -33.39 -9.60
CA ALA A 5 -11.55 -33.60 -9.50
C ALA A 5 -10.73 -32.48 -10.19
N SER A 6 -11.30 -31.86 -11.24
CA SER A 6 -10.63 -30.80 -12.01
C SER A 6 -10.49 -29.49 -11.22
N GLY A 7 -11.51 -29.11 -10.44
CA GLY A 7 -11.48 -27.91 -9.58
C GLY A 7 -10.47 -27.99 -8.44
N SER A 8 -10.18 -29.20 -7.96
CA SER A 8 -9.22 -29.44 -6.86
C SER A 8 -7.75 -29.27 -7.29
N ALA A 9 -7.40 -29.59 -8.54
CA ALA A 9 -6.04 -29.43 -9.05
C ALA A 9 -5.73 -27.97 -9.44
N VAL A 10 -6.71 -27.28 -10.02
CA VAL A 10 -6.61 -25.86 -10.38
C VAL A 10 -6.47 -24.99 -9.12
N GLY A 11 -7.30 -25.21 -8.10
CA GLY A 11 -7.22 -24.47 -6.84
C GLY A 11 -5.90 -24.70 -6.09
N ARG A 12 -5.35 -25.93 -6.10
CA ARG A 12 -4.05 -26.24 -5.48
C ARG A 12 -2.87 -25.59 -6.20
N ARG A 13 -2.88 -25.56 -7.54
CA ARG A 13 -1.87 -24.84 -8.33
C ARG A 13 -1.94 -23.33 -8.12
N GLN A 14 -3.15 -22.77 -8.05
CA GLN A 14 -3.35 -21.35 -7.81
C GLN A 14 -2.85 -20.92 -6.42
N ALA A 15 -3.18 -21.67 -5.38
CA ALA A 15 -2.68 -21.41 -4.02
C ALA A 15 -1.15 -21.52 -3.91
N HIS A 16 -0.54 -22.49 -4.62
CA HIS A 16 0.91 -22.63 -4.67
C HIS A 16 1.58 -21.44 -5.37
N ASN A 17 1.05 -20.99 -6.51
CA ASN A 17 1.56 -19.84 -7.24
C ASN A 17 1.41 -18.53 -6.45
N GLN A 18 0.28 -18.35 -5.74
CA GLN A 18 0.05 -17.21 -4.86
C GLN A 18 1.06 -17.17 -3.70
N ARG A 19 1.31 -18.31 -3.05
CA ARG A 19 2.32 -18.42 -1.98
C ARG A 19 3.73 -18.11 -2.48
N ALA A 20 4.11 -18.64 -3.64
CA ALA A 20 5.41 -18.34 -4.25
C ALA A 20 5.54 -16.85 -4.61
N ALA A 21 4.48 -16.24 -5.15
CA ALA A 21 4.44 -14.80 -5.42
C ALA A 21 4.59 -13.97 -4.14
N LEU A 22 3.89 -14.33 -3.06
CA LEU A 22 4.01 -13.66 -1.76
C LEU A 22 5.43 -13.77 -1.16
N GLN A 23 6.06 -14.95 -1.24
CA GLN A 23 7.44 -15.15 -0.80
C GLN A 23 8.41 -14.27 -1.61
N HIS A 24 8.22 -14.19 -2.93
CA HIS A 24 9.03 -13.36 -3.80
C HIS A 24 8.84 -11.86 -3.49
N LEU A 25 7.59 -11.40 -3.37
CA LEU A 25 7.25 -10.02 -2.98
C LEU A 25 7.86 -9.65 -1.64
N THR A 26 7.81 -10.55 -0.65
CA THR A 26 8.41 -10.34 0.67
C THR A 26 9.93 -10.15 0.57
N ARG A 27 10.61 -10.99 -0.23
CA ARG A 27 12.05 -10.86 -0.47
C ARG A 27 12.40 -9.54 -1.16
N LEU A 28 11.64 -9.16 -2.19
CA LEU A 28 11.85 -7.88 -2.89
C LEU A 28 11.62 -6.68 -1.97
N SER A 29 10.55 -6.71 -1.15
CA SER A 29 10.26 -5.63 -0.20
C SER A 29 11.37 -5.47 0.84
N GLY A 30 11.97 -6.59 1.27
CA GLY A 30 13.07 -6.60 2.24
C GLY A 30 14.47 -6.32 1.64
N ALA A 31 14.63 -6.37 0.33
CA ALA A 31 15.93 -6.19 -0.33
C ALA A 31 16.45 -4.73 -0.26
N PHE A 32 15.55 -3.76 -0.10
CA PHE A 32 15.88 -2.34 -0.10
C PHE A 32 15.41 -1.66 1.19
N SER A 33 16.27 -0.85 1.78
CA SER A 33 15.88 -0.04 2.94
C SER A 33 14.76 0.94 2.58
N ALA A 34 13.96 1.33 3.58
CA ALA A 34 12.91 2.34 3.40
C ALA A 34 13.47 3.64 2.78
N ARG A 35 14.68 4.06 3.19
CA ARG A 35 15.34 5.25 2.67
C ARG A 35 15.78 5.09 1.21
N ALA A 36 16.29 3.92 0.83
CA ALA A 36 16.69 3.65 -0.56
C ALA A 36 15.48 3.68 -1.49
N ARG A 37 14.34 3.08 -1.08
CA ARG A 37 13.08 3.12 -1.86
C ARG A 37 12.56 4.55 -2.05
N ALA A 38 12.57 5.36 -0.99
CA ALA A 38 12.14 6.75 -1.10
C ALA A 38 13.08 7.61 -1.96
N ALA A 39 14.39 7.40 -1.84
CA ALA A 39 15.37 8.09 -2.66
C ALA A 39 15.22 7.77 -4.15
N ALA A 40 14.88 6.53 -4.50
CA ALA A 40 14.59 6.14 -5.89
C ALA A 40 13.37 6.86 -6.49
N CYS A 41 12.46 7.38 -5.65
CA CYS A 41 11.34 8.21 -6.06
C CYS A 41 11.64 9.72 -5.93
N GLY A 42 12.90 10.12 -5.77
CA GLY A 42 13.30 11.52 -5.63
C GLY A 42 12.93 12.17 -4.29
N CYS A 43 12.50 11.39 -3.29
CA CYS A 43 12.13 11.96 -1.99
C CYS A 43 13.38 12.36 -1.19
N ARG A 44 13.38 13.60 -0.70
CA ARG A 44 14.48 14.16 0.09
C ARG A 44 14.56 13.47 1.45
N ALA A 45 15.78 13.15 1.89
CA ALA A 45 16.01 12.39 3.13
C ALA A 45 15.48 13.07 4.42
N ALA A 46 15.29 14.40 4.40
CA ALA A 46 14.74 15.16 5.52
C ALA A 46 13.20 15.12 5.58
N LEU A 47 12.53 14.73 4.48
CA LEU A 47 11.09 14.69 4.41
C LEU A 47 10.54 13.34 4.89
N PRO A 48 9.28 13.30 5.35
CA PRO A 48 8.63 12.06 5.71
C PRO A 48 8.59 11.05 4.56
N ASN A 49 8.71 9.78 4.91
CA ASN A 49 8.81 8.67 3.96
C ASN A 49 7.75 7.61 4.31
N ALA A 50 6.88 7.27 3.37
CA ALA A 50 5.83 6.28 3.58
C ALA A 50 6.35 4.93 4.06
N TYR A 51 7.46 4.43 3.50
CA TYR A 51 8.05 3.15 3.91
C TYR A 51 8.60 3.16 5.34
N ALA A 52 8.99 4.32 5.86
CA ALA A 52 9.50 4.45 7.23
C ALA A 52 8.37 4.74 8.23
N TRP A 53 7.36 5.51 7.83
CA TRP A 53 6.27 5.95 8.71
C TRP A 53 5.11 4.95 8.74
N LEU A 54 4.68 4.47 7.58
CA LEU A 54 3.52 3.57 7.47
C LEU A 54 3.90 2.10 7.73
N GLY A 55 5.20 1.79 7.68
CA GLY A 55 5.75 0.44 7.81
C GLY A 55 5.86 -0.29 6.47
N GLU A 56 6.16 -1.59 6.53
CA GLU A 56 6.28 -2.41 5.32
C GLU A 56 4.92 -2.65 4.67
N PRO A 57 4.75 -2.35 3.37
CA PRO A 57 3.49 -2.62 2.67
C PRO A 57 3.24 -4.13 2.52
N VAL A 58 4.30 -4.94 2.45
CA VAL A 58 4.24 -6.40 2.37
C VAL A 58 4.45 -6.99 3.77
N ALA A 59 3.40 -7.59 4.35
CA ALA A 59 3.47 -8.12 5.71
C ALA A 59 4.11 -9.52 5.73
N ALA A 60 5.43 -9.61 5.91
CA ALA A 60 6.20 -10.87 5.90
C ALA A 60 5.62 -11.96 6.83
N TRP A 61 5.09 -11.57 7.99
CA TRP A 61 4.47 -12.49 8.96
C TRP A 61 3.26 -13.24 8.42
N SER A 62 2.57 -12.69 7.43
CA SER A 62 1.43 -13.34 6.78
C SER A 62 1.84 -14.53 5.91
N VAL A 63 3.12 -14.61 5.52
CA VAL A 63 3.68 -15.65 4.66
C VAL A 63 4.26 -16.81 5.48
N THR A 64 4.81 -16.52 6.67
CA THR A 64 5.47 -17.51 7.54
C THR A 64 4.54 -18.21 8.55
N GLY A 65 3.35 -17.64 8.81
CA GLY A 65 2.41 -18.16 9.81
C GLY A 65 1.89 -19.59 9.59
N GLY A 66 2.19 -20.21 8.43
CA GLY A 66 1.86 -21.60 8.13
C GLY A 66 3.00 -22.60 8.33
N GLU A 67 4.25 -22.17 8.54
CA GLU A 67 5.42 -23.05 8.67
C GLU A 67 6.05 -23.05 10.07
N GLU A 68 5.91 -21.96 10.84
CA GLU A 68 6.57 -21.82 12.15
C GLU A 68 5.75 -22.34 13.34
N LEU A 69 4.48 -22.69 13.15
CA LEU A 69 3.67 -23.35 14.17
C LEU A 69 3.81 -24.86 14.01
N GLY A 70 4.91 -25.37 14.55
CA GLY A 70 5.17 -26.80 14.67
C GLY A 70 4.01 -27.57 15.29
N ASP A 71 4.00 -28.86 14.99
CA ASP A 71 3.18 -29.93 15.57
C ASP A 71 2.74 -29.65 17.03
N GLY A 72 1.52 -29.13 17.21
CA GLY A 72 0.94 -28.93 18.55
C GLY A 72 0.10 -27.66 18.78
N SER A 73 -1.22 -27.80 18.60
CA SER A 73 -2.24 -27.25 19.52
C SER A 73 -2.42 -25.73 19.67
N LEU A 74 -2.68 -25.00 18.58
CA LEU A 74 -3.63 -23.88 18.65
C LEU A 74 -4.83 -24.19 17.76
N PRO A 75 -6.08 -24.15 18.28
CA PRO A 75 -7.26 -24.28 17.44
C PRO A 75 -7.17 -23.25 16.30
N ALA A 76 -7.49 -23.63 15.07
CA ALA A 76 -7.43 -22.73 13.92
C ALA A 76 -8.17 -21.40 14.19
N ASP A 77 -9.23 -21.43 14.99
CA ASP A 77 -9.98 -20.25 15.43
C ASP A 77 -9.24 -19.35 16.42
N ALA A 78 -8.36 -19.89 17.26
CA ALA A 78 -7.50 -19.09 18.15
C ALA A 78 -6.42 -18.36 17.35
N LEU A 79 -5.79 -19.05 16.39
CA LEU A 79 -4.84 -18.44 15.46
C LEU A 79 -5.52 -17.35 14.61
N ARG A 80 -6.70 -17.64 14.06
CA ARG A 80 -7.49 -16.67 13.28
C ARG A 80 -7.85 -15.43 14.10
N ARG A 81 -8.29 -15.59 15.35
CA ARG A 81 -8.58 -14.47 16.26
C ARG A 81 -7.34 -13.65 16.59
N PHE A 82 -6.21 -14.29 16.84
CA PHE A 82 -4.94 -13.61 17.08
C PHE A 82 -4.50 -12.78 15.86
N MET A 83 -4.55 -13.38 14.67
CA MET A 83 -4.22 -12.70 13.41
C MET A 83 -5.15 -11.52 13.14
N LEU A 84 -6.46 -11.66 13.39
CA LEU A 84 -7.40 -10.55 13.25
C LEU A 84 -7.13 -9.42 14.25
N LYS A 85 -6.80 -9.74 15.50
CA LYS A 85 -6.42 -8.74 16.50
C LYS A 85 -5.17 -7.99 16.06
N ARG A 86 -4.16 -8.70 15.55
CA ARG A 86 -2.94 -8.09 15.03
C ARG A 86 -3.20 -7.19 13.84
N ARG A 87 -4.00 -7.64 12.85
CA ARG A 87 -4.42 -6.82 11.70
C ARG A 87 -5.07 -5.51 12.13
N ARG A 88 -5.95 -5.55 13.14
CA ARG A 88 -6.59 -4.32 13.69
C ARG A 88 -5.57 -3.38 14.34
N CYS A 89 -4.64 -3.91 15.13
CA CYS A 89 -3.60 -3.09 15.74
C CYS A 89 -2.71 -2.44 14.67
N ASP A 90 -2.23 -3.22 13.71
CA ASP A 90 -1.41 -2.71 12.61
C ASP A 90 -2.18 -1.67 11.79
N TYR A 91 -3.45 -1.93 11.49
CA TYR A 91 -4.35 -0.97 10.83
C TYR A 91 -4.40 0.38 11.53
N PHE A 92 -4.76 0.43 12.83
CA PHE A 92 -4.89 1.69 13.55
C PHE A 92 -3.54 2.41 13.68
N ASN A 93 -2.45 1.66 13.88
CA ASN A 93 -1.11 2.23 13.92
C ASN A 93 -0.74 2.89 12.58
N THR A 94 -0.99 2.20 11.47
CA THR A 94 -0.73 2.74 10.14
C THR A 94 -1.60 3.98 9.85
N GLN A 95 -2.88 4.00 10.25
CA GLN A 95 -3.72 5.21 10.11
C GLN A 95 -3.19 6.38 10.93
N ASN A 96 -2.79 6.14 12.17
CA ASN A 96 -2.23 7.19 13.03
C ASN A 96 -0.93 7.73 12.43
N HIS A 97 -0.05 6.85 11.96
CA HIS A 97 1.19 7.26 11.31
C HIS A 97 0.95 8.03 10.01
N LEU A 98 -0.09 7.71 9.22
CA LEU A 98 -0.47 8.49 8.04
C LEU A 98 -0.81 9.93 8.41
N VAL A 99 -1.67 10.13 9.42
CA VAL A 99 -2.06 11.48 9.88
C VAL A 99 -0.86 12.25 10.42
N SER A 100 0.00 11.58 11.20
CA SER A 100 1.23 12.20 11.71
C SER A 100 2.21 12.54 10.58
N MET A 101 2.35 11.68 9.58
CA MET A 101 3.21 11.90 8.41
C MET A 101 2.75 13.10 7.58
N ILE A 102 1.45 13.20 7.29
CA ILE A 102 0.86 14.35 6.57
C ILE A 102 1.07 15.65 7.35
N SER A 103 0.83 15.61 8.66
CA SER A 103 1.03 16.78 9.55
C SER A 103 2.50 17.21 9.61
N ARG A 104 3.41 16.23 9.65
CA ARG A 104 4.85 16.46 9.67
C ARG A 104 5.33 17.04 8.34
N LEU A 105 4.87 16.48 7.21
CA LEU A 105 5.18 16.96 5.88
C LEU A 105 4.80 18.44 5.71
N SER A 106 3.61 18.82 6.18
CA SER A 106 3.18 20.23 6.17
C SER A 106 4.12 21.15 6.94
N SER A 107 4.69 20.68 8.06
CA SER A 107 5.65 21.45 8.86
C SER A 107 7.02 21.52 8.18
N ASP A 108 7.54 20.40 7.67
CA ASP A 108 8.86 20.34 7.05
C ASP A 108 8.91 21.12 5.73
N LEU A 109 7.82 21.10 4.94
CA LEU A 109 7.69 21.92 3.73
C LEU A 109 7.68 23.42 4.02
N ALA A 110 7.29 23.85 5.23
CA ALA A 110 7.33 25.27 5.61
C ALA A 110 8.77 25.80 5.73
N GLY A 111 9.75 24.92 5.97
CA GLY A 111 11.17 25.28 6.02
C GLY A 111 11.81 25.49 4.65
N ILE A 112 11.11 25.20 3.55
CA ILE A 112 11.60 25.37 2.19
C ILE A 112 11.15 26.74 1.65
N SER A 113 12.11 27.61 1.34
CA SER A 113 11.84 28.97 0.86
C SER A 113 11.24 28.98 -0.55
N GLU A 114 11.88 28.26 -1.47
CA GLU A 114 11.51 28.26 -2.88
C GLU A 114 10.18 27.54 -3.11
N LYS A 115 9.28 28.18 -3.84
CA LYS A 115 7.93 27.64 -4.08
C LYS A 115 7.99 26.43 -5.00
N GLU A 116 8.78 26.48 -6.07
CA GLU A 116 8.98 25.37 -7.00
C GLU A 116 9.59 24.16 -6.29
N GLU A 117 10.66 24.37 -5.50
CA GLU A 117 11.31 23.28 -4.73
C GLU A 117 10.33 22.63 -3.76
N ARG A 118 9.52 23.44 -3.06
CA ARG A 118 8.52 22.96 -2.11
C ARG A 118 7.44 22.12 -2.78
N ASN A 119 6.97 22.54 -3.97
CA ASN A 119 6.02 21.77 -4.76
C ASN A 119 6.63 20.45 -5.25
N ALA A 120 7.88 20.48 -5.74
CA ALA A 120 8.60 19.28 -6.14
C ALA A 120 8.79 18.30 -4.96
N CYS A 121 9.11 18.82 -3.77
CA CYS A 121 9.22 18.04 -2.54
C CYS A 121 7.89 17.41 -2.11
N LEU A 122 6.78 18.14 -2.19
CA LEU A 122 5.45 17.59 -1.96
C LEU A 122 5.16 16.48 -2.97
N ALA A 123 5.42 16.73 -4.25
CA ALA A 123 5.16 15.79 -5.32
C ALA A 123 5.94 14.48 -5.16
N ALA A 124 7.24 14.56 -4.91
CA ALA A 124 8.09 13.40 -4.65
C ALA A 124 7.63 12.62 -3.41
N THR A 125 7.27 13.31 -2.33
CA THR A 125 6.80 12.64 -1.10
C THR A 125 5.47 11.90 -1.34
N LEU A 126 4.52 12.53 -2.04
CA LEU A 126 3.24 11.89 -2.38
C LEU A 126 3.42 10.78 -3.44
N GLY A 127 4.43 10.89 -4.31
CA GLY A 127 4.85 9.81 -5.21
C GLY A 127 5.29 8.56 -4.44
N VAL A 128 6.07 8.73 -3.37
CA VAL A 128 6.43 7.62 -2.46
C VAL A 128 5.19 7.01 -1.80
N VAL A 129 4.19 7.83 -1.42
CA VAL A 129 2.92 7.32 -0.89
C VAL A 129 2.18 6.48 -1.93
N ASN A 130 2.11 6.93 -3.19
CA ASN A 130 1.52 6.14 -4.28
C ASN A 130 2.24 4.82 -4.49
N ARG A 131 3.57 4.81 -4.44
CA ARG A 131 4.33 3.57 -4.58
C ARG A 131 4.05 2.62 -3.43
N TRP A 132 4.01 3.12 -2.20
CA TRP A 132 3.65 2.32 -1.02
C TRP A 132 2.23 1.75 -1.14
N LEU A 133 1.27 2.56 -1.59
CA LEU A 133 -0.13 2.15 -1.82
C LEU A 133 -0.23 1.04 -2.87
N LEU A 134 0.55 1.14 -3.95
CA LEU A 134 0.64 0.12 -4.99
C LEU A 134 1.19 -1.20 -4.44
N ASP A 135 2.37 -1.16 -3.79
CA ASP A 135 3.00 -2.35 -3.19
C ASP A 135 2.03 -3.04 -2.21
N ARG A 136 1.28 -2.23 -1.44
CA ARG A 136 0.27 -2.73 -0.50
C ARG A 136 -0.89 -3.41 -1.19
N ARG A 137 -1.40 -2.85 -2.29
CA ARG A 137 -2.48 -3.49 -3.09
C ARG A 137 -2.03 -4.78 -3.72
N ILE A 138 -0.83 -4.84 -4.30
CA ILE A 138 -0.26 -6.07 -4.86
C ILE A 138 -0.25 -7.16 -3.78
N PHE A 139 0.24 -6.82 -2.58
CA PHE A 139 0.23 -7.73 -1.45
C PHE A 139 -1.20 -8.20 -1.08
N MET A 140 -2.17 -7.29 -1.00
CA MET A 140 -3.57 -7.62 -0.70
C MET A 140 -4.18 -8.59 -1.72
N THR A 141 -3.92 -8.37 -3.01
CA THR A 141 -4.39 -9.24 -4.10
C THR A 141 -3.73 -10.61 -4.08
N CYS A 142 -2.43 -10.67 -3.77
CA CYS A 142 -1.74 -11.96 -3.65
C CYS A 142 -2.17 -12.74 -2.40
N MET A 143 -2.50 -12.04 -1.30
CA MET A 143 -3.05 -12.67 -0.09
C MET A 143 -4.44 -13.23 -0.32
N ASN A 144 -5.30 -12.51 -1.05
CA ASN A 144 -6.67 -12.92 -1.42
C ASN A 144 -7.49 -13.56 -0.27
N GLU A 145 -7.26 -13.13 0.97
CA GLU A 145 -7.81 -13.76 2.17
C GLU A 145 -8.39 -12.73 3.15
N GLY A 146 -9.72 -12.77 3.25
CA GLY A 146 -10.50 -12.07 4.27
C GLY A 146 -10.85 -10.63 3.88
N ASN A 147 -11.31 -9.88 4.89
CA ASN A 147 -11.78 -8.50 4.75
C ASN A 147 -10.58 -7.56 4.49
N LEU A 148 -10.58 -6.90 3.34
CA LEU A 148 -9.50 -6.04 2.86
C LEU A 148 -9.50 -4.66 3.57
N ASN A 149 -10.62 -4.26 4.17
CA ASN A 149 -10.76 -2.98 4.88
C ASN A 149 -9.70 -2.71 5.95
N LEU A 150 -9.13 -3.75 6.57
CA LEU A 150 -8.09 -3.61 7.59
C LEU A 150 -6.66 -3.60 7.02
N LEU A 151 -6.50 -3.69 5.71
CA LEU A 151 -5.19 -3.71 5.07
C LEU A 151 -4.86 -2.40 4.34
N GLY A 152 -5.85 -1.59 3.95
CA GLY A 152 -5.63 -0.30 3.28
C GLY A 152 -5.44 0.92 4.19
N LEU A 153 -5.30 2.08 3.55
CA LEU A 153 -5.29 3.40 4.21
C LEU A 153 -6.65 4.07 4.11
N HIS A 154 -7.03 4.78 5.16
CA HIS A 154 -8.28 5.52 5.26
C HIS A 154 -7.98 6.92 5.77
N ILE A 155 -8.62 7.94 5.20
CA ILE A 155 -8.61 9.27 5.80
C ILE A 155 -9.85 9.39 6.66
N PRO A 156 -9.72 9.66 7.97
CA PRO A 156 -10.86 9.88 8.84
C PRO A 156 -11.52 11.21 8.48
N LEU A 157 -12.40 11.20 7.48
CA LEU A 157 -13.23 12.34 7.11
C LEU A 157 -14.53 12.28 7.92
N ILE A 158 -14.81 13.37 8.64
CA ILE A 158 -15.93 13.51 9.60
C ILE A 158 -17.32 13.24 8.94
N TRP A 159 -17.39 13.25 7.61
CA TRP A 159 -18.62 13.35 6.83
C TRP A 159 -19.10 12.02 6.22
N ARG A 160 -18.31 10.94 6.32
CA ARG A 160 -18.70 9.61 5.84
C ARG A 160 -18.61 8.59 6.97
N ASN A 161 -19.77 8.07 7.38
CA ASN A 161 -19.86 6.91 8.28
C ASN A 161 -19.41 5.60 7.61
N ASP A 162 -19.09 5.63 6.31
CA ASP A 162 -18.69 4.44 5.57
C ASP A 162 -17.16 4.32 5.54
N CYS A 163 -16.62 3.65 6.57
CA CYS A 163 -15.20 3.37 6.75
C CYS A 163 -14.69 2.22 5.85
N ARG A 164 -15.39 1.91 4.74
CA ARG A 164 -15.03 0.84 3.81
C ARG A 164 -14.17 1.32 2.65
N HIS A 165 -14.24 2.61 2.34
CA HIS A 165 -13.50 3.20 1.24
C HIS A 165 -12.02 3.41 1.59
N GLN A 166 -11.15 2.71 0.86
CA GLN A 166 -9.70 2.78 1.03
C GLN A 166 -9.09 3.71 -0.02
N ILE A 167 -8.02 4.42 0.35
CA ILE A 167 -7.24 5.24 -0.59
C ILE A 167 -6.57 4.33 -1.62
N LEU A 168 -6.79 4.62 -2.90
CA LEU A 168 -6.14 3.92 -4.01
C LEU A 168 -4.94 4.71 -4.51
N ARG A 169 -5.12 6.00 -4.79
CA ARG A 169 -4.10 6.81 -5.42
C ARG A 169 -4.25 8.26 -4.99
N VAL A 170 -3.13 8.95 -4.88
CA VAL A 170 -3.04 10.39 -4.73
C VAL A 170 -2.77 10.99 -6.11
N HIS A 171 -3.59 11.96 -6.51
CA HIS A 171 -3.37 12.76 -7.72
C HIS A 171 -2.39 13.88 -7.41
N VAL A 172 -1.10 13.58 -7.56
CA VAL A 172 0.00 14.48 -7.21
C VAL A 172 -0.08 15.80 -8.00
N ASP A 173 -0.48 15.73 -9.25
CA ASP A 173 -0.72 16.84 -10.18
C ASP A 173 -1.84 17.80 -9.72
N GLN A 174 -2.80 17.28 -8.94
CA GLN A 174 -3.91 18.06 -8.39
C GLN A 174 -3.65 18.55 -6.96
N CYS A 175 -2.52 18.17 -6.35
CA CYS A 175 -2.14 18.64 -5.02
C CYS A 175 -1.55 20.05 -5.10
N LYS A 176 -1.90 20.89 -4.13
CA LYS A 176 -1.49 22.30 -4.15
C LYS A 176 -1.14 22.81 -2.76
N ILE A 177 0.01 23.47 -2.63
CA ILE A 177 0.42 24.12 -1.39
C ILE A 177 -0.19 25.52 -1.30
N PHE A 178 -0.73 25.85 -0.13
CA PHE A 178 -1.20 27.17 0.22
C PHE A 178 -0.16 27.93 1.04
N ALA A 179 -0.12 29.25 0.89
CA ALA A 179 0.79 30.09 1.65
C ALA A 179 0.33 30.19 3.11
N SER A 180 1.26 29.99 4.06
CA SER A 180 1.05 30.24 5.48
C SER A 180 2.41 30.52 6.15
N ALA A 181 2.39 31.25 7.26
CA ALA A 181 3.58 31.75 7.94
C ALA A 181 4.30 30.69 8.79
N THR A 182 3.59 29.67 9.27
CA THR A 182 4.13 28.68 10.24
C THR A 182 4.05 27.24 9.76
N ARG A 183 3.25 26.97 8.73
CA ARG A 183 3.10 25.65 8.10
C ARG A 183 2.94 25.84 6.59
N ALA A 184 3.13 24.78 5.82
CA ALA A 184 2.75 24.71 4.42
C ALA A 184 1.50 23.81 4.31
N PRO A 185 0.28 24.32 4.58
CA PRO A 185 -0.94 23.55 4.36
C PRO A 185 -1.07 23.23 2.87
N PHE A 186 -1.58 22.05 2.54
CA PHE A 186 -1.75 21.64 1.15
C PHE A 186 -3.09 20.92 0.93
N LEU A 187 -3.61 21.06 -0.29
CA LEU A 187 -4.72 20.28 -0.80
C LEU A 187 -4.20 18.89 -1.17
N LEU A 188 -4.85 17.84 -0.67
CA LEU A 188 -4.61 16.45 -1.05
C LEU A 188 -5.80 15.95 -1.88
N ALA A 189 -5.55 15.63 -3.14
CA ALA A 189 -6.53 15.01 -4.04
C ALA A 189 -6.25 13.50 -4.14
N PHE A 190 -7.25 12.65 -3.89
CA PHE A 190 -7.06 11.21 -3.85
C PHE A 190 -8.33 10.44 -4.25
N GLU A 191 -8.12 9.26 -4.81
CA GLU A 191 -9.16 8.30 -5.18
C GLU A 191 -9.40 7.31 -4.04
N THR A 192 -10.66 6.89 -3.88
CA THR A 192 -11.02 5.84 -2.92
C THR A 192 -12.02 4.84 -3.52
N ALA A 193 -11.95 3.59 -3.09
CA ALA A 193 -12.95 2.57 -3.43
C ALA A 193 -13.19 1.61 -2.26
N ASP A 194 -14.39 1.03 -2.18
CA ASP A 194 -14.65 -0.14 -1.35
C ASP A 194 -14.13 -1.38 -2.08
N LEU A 195 -12.99 -1.91 -1.62
CA LEU A 195 -12.36 -3.10 -2.21
C LEU A 195 -13.01 -4.42 -1.77
N ASP A 196 -13.97 -4.35 -0.84
CA ASP A 196 -14.79 -5.49 -0.41
C ASP A 196 -16.18 -5.47 -1.07
N GLU A 197 -16.53 -4.43 -1.85
CA GLU A 197 -17.82 -4.29 -2.52
C GLU A 197 -17.92 -5.17 -3.79
N GLY A 198 -18.81 -6.16 -3.73
CA GLY A 198 -18.92 -7.20 -4.73
C GLY A 198 -17.81 -8.22 -4.52
N GLY A 199 -18.15 -9.49 -4.29
CA GLY A 199 -17.19 -10.58 -4.23
C GLY A 199 -16.54 -10.77 -5.60
N MET A 200 -15.67 -9.83 -6.01
CA MET A 200 -14.88 -9.88 -7.21
C MET A 200 -14.21 -11.23 -7.17
N LYS A 201 -14.62 -12.09 -8.11
CA LYS A 201 -13.96 -13.36 -8.31
C LYS A 201 -12.51 -12.97 -8.55
N SER A 202 -11.64 -13.35 -7.62
CA SER A 202 -10.20 -13.04 -7.50
C SER A 202 -9.39 -12.88 -8.81
N HIS A 203 -9.88 -13.44 -9.93
CA HIS A 203 -9.36 -13.23 -11.27
C HIS A 203 -9.53 -11.81 -11.82
N GLU A 204 -10.74 -11.22 -11.74
CA GLU A 204 -11.02 -9.89 -12.35
C GLU A 204 -10.31 -8.76 -11.60
N ALA A 205 -10.23 -8.84 -10.26
CA ALA A 205 -9.48 -7.88 -9.45
C ALA A 205 -7.96 -7.96 -9.71
N ALA A 206 -7.43 -9.17 -9.88
CA ALA A 206 -6.02 -9.38 -10.19
C ALA A 206 -5.67 -8.92 -11.61
N GLU A 207 -6.57 -9.12 -12.58
CA GLU A 207 -6.43 -8.68 -13.95
C GLU A 207 -6.53 -7.15 -14.07
N ALA A 208 -7.50 -6.53 -13.39
CA ALA A 208 -7.61 -5.07 -13.32
C ALA A 208 -6.38 -4.43 -12.65
N LEU A 209 -5.86 -5.03 -11.57
CA LEU A 209 -4.64 -4.53 -10.93
C LEU A 209 -3.39 -4.80 -11.77
N ALA A 210 -3.32 -5.91 -12.50
CA ALA A 210 -2.24 -6.17 -13.46
C ALA A 210 -2.25 -5.14 -14.59
N HIS A 211 -3.43 -4.79 -15.13
CA HIS A 211 -3.56 -3.73 -16.13
C HIS A 211 -3.16 -2.36 -15.59
N CYS A 212 -3.55 -2.02 -14.35
CA CYS A 212 -3.08 -0.79 -13.69
C CYS A 212 -1.57 -0.79 -13.44
N LEU A 213 -0.98 -1.94 -13.07
CA LEU A 213 0.47 -2.09 -12.87
C LEU A 213 1.25 -1.93 -14.17
N VAL A 214 0.77 -2.55 -15.25
CA VAL A 214 1.40 -2.44 -16.57
C VAL A 214 1.31 -0.99 -17.05
N ALA A 215 0.17 -0.32 -16.83
CA ALA A 215 0.02 1.10 -17.16
C ALA A 215 0.98 1.99 -16.33
N GLU A 216 1.07 1.80 -15.02
CA GLU A 216 1.97 2.60 -14.17
C GLU A 216 3.46 2.31 -14.42
N LEU A 217 3.83 1.05 -14.68
CA LEU A 217 5.21 0.68 -15.06
C LEU A 217 5.56 1.20 -16.46
N ALA A 218 4.62 1.19 -17.41
CA ALA A 218 4.83 1.74 -18.74
C ALA A 218 4.99 3.26 -18.72
N VAL A 219 4.19 3.97 -17.89
CA VAL A 219 4.34 5.41 -17.67
C VAL A 219 5.69 5.73 -17.02
N ALA A 220 6.06 5.02 -15.96
CA ALA A 220 7.35 5.22 -15.30
C ALA A 220 8.55 4.90 -16.22
N ALA A 221 8.42 3.89 -17.09
CA ALA A 221 9.45 3.56 -18.09
C ALA A 221 9.53 4.60 -19.21
N ALA A 222 8.40 5.17 -19.63
CA ALA A 222 8.36 6.23 -20.64
C ALA A 222 8.96 7.55 -20.11
N GLU A 223 8.68 7.90 -18.84
CA GLU A 223 9.27 9.06 -18.17
C GLU A 223 10.80 8.90 -18.00
N ALA A 224 11.26 7.71 -17.60
CA ALA A 224 12.70 7.42 -17.48
C ALA A 224 13.45 7.40 -18.83
N ALA A 225 12.77 7.04 -19.93
CA ALA A 225 13.35 7.08 -21.27
C ALA A 225 13.47 8.51 -21.82
N PHE A 226 12.55 9.40 -21.44
CA PHE A 226 12.55 10.80 -21.86
C PHE A 226 13.60 11.66 -21.14
N GLU A 227 13.98 11.31 -19.90
CA GLU A 227 15.06 11.98 -19.17
C GLU A 227 16.49 11.49 -19.55
N ALA A 228 16.59 10.44 -20.37
CA ALA A 228 17.86 9.86 -20.82
C ALA A 228 18.31 10.31 -22.22
N GLU A 229 17.49 11.12 -22.93
CA GLU A 229 17.81 11.83 -24.19
C GLU A 229 18.16 13.31 -23.94
#